data_AF-A0A2H6NMN2-F1
#
_entry.id   AF-A0A2H6NMN2-F1
#
_cell.length_a   1.000
_cell.length_b   1.000
_cell.length_c   1.000
_cell.angle_alpha   90.00
_cell.angle_beta   90.00
_cell.angle_gamma   90.00
#
_symmetry.space_group_name_H-M   'P 1'
#
loop_
_entity.id
_entity.type
_entity.pdbx_description
1 polymer ?
#
loop_
_entity_poly.entity_id
_entity_poly.type
_entity_poly.pdbx_seq_one_letter_code
_entity_poly.pdbx_strand_id
1 'polypeptide(L)'
;MNSQRTSCLILAFALLQLVNRVVSSSCPDTCECPLEVPKCAPGVGLALDGCKCCKVCAKQLNEDCSKTQPCDHTKGLECNFGASSTALKGICRGKSAGSLALLISHSCRYIRTHFCGSEV
;
A
#
# COMPACT_ATOMS: atom_id res chain seq x y z
N MET A 1 -30.85 -11.52 -37.45
CA MET A 1 -29.63 -11.72 -36.64
C MET A 1 -29.61 -10.69 -35.51
N ASN A 2 -30.10 -10.94 -34.29
CA ASN A 2 -29.71 -10.04 -33.19
C ASN A 2 -30.08 -10.46 -31.78
N SER A 3 -31.27 -11.02 -31.53
CA SER A 3 -31.80 -11.17 -30.15
C SER A 3 -30.90 -12.00 -29.22
N GLN A 4 -30.34 -13.10 -29.73
CA GLN A 4 -29.45 -13.97 -28.96
C GLN A 4 -28.07 -13.34 -28.72
N ARG A 5 -27.57 -12.53 -29.67
CA ARG A 5 -26.30 -11.79 -29.54
C ARG A 5 -26.44 -10.63 -28.56
N THR A 6 -27.54 -9.88 -28.65
CA THR A 6 -27.84 -8.79 -27.71
C THR A 6 -28.05 -9.32 -26.29
N SER A 7 -28.72 -10.46 -26.13
CA SER A 7 -28.91 -11.09 -24.81
C SER A 7 -27.59 -11.55 -24.18
N CYS A 8 -26.71 -12.20 -24.95
CA CYS A 8 -25.37 -12.57 -24.47
C CYS A 8 -24.51 -11.36 -24.12
N LEU A 9 -24.57 -10.28 -24.92
CA LEU A 9 -23.83 -9.05 -24.64
C LEU A 9 -24.30 -8.39 -23.34
N ILE A 10 -25.62 -8.32 -23.11
CA ILE A 10 -26.19 -7.78 -21.87
C ILE A 10 -25.77 -8.62 -20.67
N LEU A 11 -25.83 -9.95 -20.75
CA LEU A 11 -25.40 -10.84 -19.68
C LEU A 11 -23.90 -10.71 -19.39
N ALA A 12 -23.06 -10.63 -20.43
CA ALA A 12 -21.62 -10.43 -20.27
C ALA A 12 -21.30 -9.09 -19.60
N PHE A 13 -21.96 -8.00 -20.02
CA PHE A 13 -21.82 -6.70 -19.36
C PHE A 13 -22.30 -6.74 -17.91
N ALA A 14 -23.45 -7.35 -17.62
CA ALA A 14 -23.98 -7.46 -16.26
C ALA A 14 -23.03 -8.25 -15.35
N LEU A 15 -22.46 -9.36 -15.84
CA LEU A 15 -21.44 -10.13 -15.14
C LEU A 15 -20.16 -9.32 -14.92
N LEU A 16 -19.71 -8.56 -15.92
CA LEU A 16 -18.52 -7.71 -15.82
C LEU A 16 -18.70 -6.58 -14.79
N GLN A 17 -19.89 -5.98 -14.71
CA GLN A 17 -20.23 -5.00 -13.69
C GLN A 17 -20.25 -5.63 -12.30
N LEU A 18 -20.76 -6.86 -12.15
CA LEU A 18 -20.80 -7.57 -10.88
C LEU A 18 -19.40 -7.92 -10.36
N VAL A 19 -18.51 -8.42 -11.22
CA VAL A 19 -17.11 -8.72 -10.82
C VAL A 19 -16.33 -7.48 -10.42
N ASN A 20 -16.56 -6.33 -11.08
CA ASN A 20 -15.94 -5.06 -10.70
C ASN A 20 -16.37 -4.59 -9.30
N ARG A 21 -17.61 -4.89 -8.88
CA ARG A 21 -18.07 -4.60 -7.52
C ARG A 21 -17.37 -5.46 -6.48
N VAL A 22 -17.03 -6.71 -6.81
CA VAL A 22 -16.35 -7.65 -5.89
C VAL A 22 -14.83 -7.37 -5.80
N VAL A 23 -14.21 -6.84 -6.87
CA VAL A 23 -12.77 -6.51 -6.94
C VAL A 23 -12.44 -5.12 -6.40
N SER A 24 -13.42 -4.31 -6.02
CA SER A 24 -13.14 -3.09 -5.29
C SER A 24 -12.86 -3.48 -3.85
N SER A 25 -11.65 -3.25 -3.33
CA SER A 25 -11.44 -3.22 -1.88
C SER A 25 -12.25 -2.05 -1.34
N SER A 26 -13.53 -2.28 -1.08
CA SER A 26 -14.50 -1.25 -0.81
C SER A 26 -14.19 -0.64 0.54
N CYS A 27 -13.64 0.57 0.51
CA CYS A 27 -13.64 1.43 1.67
C CYS A 27 -15.09 1.67 2.09
N PRO A 28 -15.39 1.69 3.40
CA PRO A 28 -16.74 1.97 3.86
C PRO A 28 -17.14 3.39 3.47
N ASP A 29 -18.42 3.61 3.14
CA ASP A 29 -18.96 4.94 2.82
C ASP A 29 -18.88 5.91 4.02
N THR A 30 -18.92 5.36 5.23
CA THR A 30 -18.77 6.10 6.50
C THR A 30 -17.56 5.56 7.26
N CYS A 31 -16.71 6.45 7.77
CA CYS A 31 -15.54 6.06 8.54
C CYS A 31 -15.75 6.26 10.04
N GLU A 32 -15.47 5.22 10.80
CA GLU A 32 -15.43 5.28 12.26
C GLU A 32 -14.00 5.55 12.73
N CYS A 33 -13.64 6.83 12.72
CA CYS A 33 -12.35 7.29 13.24
C CYS A 33 -12.45 7.65 14.73
N PRO A 34 -11.36 7.50 15.50
CA PRO A 34 -11.31 8.07 16.85
C PRO A 34 -11.50 9.59 16.78
N LEU A 35 -12.29 10.13 17.72
CA LEU A 35 -12.58 11.58 17.81
C LEU A 35 -11.31 12.41 18.09
N GLU A 36 -10.39 11.87 18.89
CA GLU A 36 -9.10 12.49 19.19
C GLU A 36 -8.01 11.93 18.27
N VAL A 37 -7.18 12.83 17.74
CA VAL A 37 -6.04 12.43 16.90
C VAL A 37 -5.06 11.61 17.75
N PRO A 38 -4.62 10.43 17.27
CA PRO A 38 -3.73 9.58 18.05
C PRO A 38 -2.40 10.28 18.34
N LYS A 39 -1.94 10.18 19.59
CA LYS A 39 -0.61 10.63 20.00
C LYS A 39 0.40 9.55 19.64
N CYS A 40 1.24 9.82 18.65
CA CYS A 40 2.27 8.89 18.20
C CYS A 40 3.54 9.00 19.05
N ALA A 41 4.37 7.96 19.01
CA ALA A 41 5.65 7.96 19.70
C ALA A 41 6.57 9.10 19.17
N PRO A 42 7.56 9.55 19.95
CA PRO A 42 8.49 10.59 19.51
C PRO A 42 9.14 10.25 18.17
N GLY A 43 9.08 11.19 17.22
CA GLY A 43 9.62 11.01 15.88
C GLY A 43 8.73 10.20 14.93
N VAL A 44 7.54 9.75 15.33
CA VAL A 44 6.56 9.06 14.46
C VAL A 44 5.51 10.06 13.95
N GLY A 45 5.35 10.13 12.63
CA GLY A 45 4.35 10.97 11.99
C GLY A 45 2.94 10.36 11.97
N LEU A 46 1.96 11.19 11.62
CA LEU A 46 0.62 10.74 11.27
C LEU A 46 0.55 10.41 9.78
N ALA A 47 -0.06 9.29 9.44
CA ALA A 47 -0.41 8.92 8.08
C ALA A 47 -1.92 8.71 7.97
N LEU A 48 -2.45 8.88 6.76
CA LEU A 48 -3.83 8.48 6.47
C LEU A 48 -3.85 6.99 6.16
N ASP A 49 -4.88 6.28 6.64
CA ASP A 49 -5.11 4.88 6.28
C ASP A 49 -5.24 4.67 4.74
N GLY A 50 -5.26 3.42 4.29
CA GLY A 50 -5.38 3.08 2.86
C GLY A 50 -6.69 3.53 2.21
N CYS A 51 -7.70 3.86 3.00
CA CYS A 51 -8.96 4.47 2.55
C CYS A 51 -8.94 6.00 2.60
N LYS A 52 -7.81 6.59 3.03
CA LYS A 52 -7.58 8.01 3.23
C LYS A 52 -8.55 8.67 4.19
N CYS A 53 -9.07 7.92 5.15
CA CYS A 53 -10.14 8.40 6.00
C CYS A 53 -9.67 8.77 7.41
N CYS A 54 -9.06 7.83 8.13
CA CYS A 54 -8.60 8.06 9.48
C CYS A 54 -7.11 8.41 9.52
N LYS A 55 -6.75 9.32 10.44
CA LYS A 55 -5.35 9.58 10.81
C LYS A 55 -4.90 8.51 11.78
N VAL A 56 -3.83 7.81 11.42
CA VAL A 56 -3.21 6.75 12.21
C VAL A 56 -1.72 7.04 12.38
N CYS A 57 -1.08 6.43 13.37
CA CYS A 57 0.37 6.53 13.49
C CYS A 57 1.06 5.76 12.38
N ALA A 58 1.97 6.43 11.68
CA ALA A 58 2.69 5.85 10.56
C ALA A 58 3.68 4.78 11.05
N LYS A 59 3.66 3.63 10.40
CA LYS A 59 4.61 2.55 10.67
C LYS A 59 6.02 2.92 10.18
N GLN A 60 7.01 2.61 11.00
CA GLN A 60 8.41 2.94 10.80
C GLN A 60 9.17 1.79 10.15
N LEU A 61 10.45 1.99 9.84
CA LEU A 61 11.28 1.00 9.18
C LEU A 61 11.25 -0.33 9.94
N ASN A 62 11.11 -1.44 9.20
CA ASN A 62 11.06 -2.81 9.73
C ASN A 62 9.85 -3.13 10.61
N GLU A 63 8.86 -2.24 10.74
CA GLU A 63 7.60 -2.58 11.40
C GLU A 63 6.61 -3.28 10.45
N ASP A 64 5.72 -4.09 11.03
CA ASP A 64 4.56 -4.65 10.34
C ASP A 64 3.61 -3.54 9.86
N CYS A 65 3.27 -3.59 8.57
CA CYS A 65 2.34 -2.68 7.93
C CYS A 65 1.20 -3.44 7.25
N SER A 66 0.11 -2.73 7.00
CA SER A 66 -1.04 -3.23 6.26
C SER A 66 -1.70 -2.08 5.51
N LYS A 67 -2.77 -2.37 4.74
CA LYS A 67 -3.55 -1.30 4.09
C LYS A 67 -4.15 -0.32 5.10
N THR A 68 -4.47 -0.74 6.33
CA THR A 68 -5.02 0.13 7.37
C THR A 68 -3.96 0.72 8.29
N GLN A 69 -2.74 0.18 8.28
CA GLN A 69 -1.60 0.63 9.06
C GLN A 69 -0.41 0.93 8.11
N PRO A 70 -0.44 2.07 7.42
CA PRO A 70 0.53 2.40 6.40
C PRO A 70 1.87 2.88 6.98
N CYS A 71 2.91 2.77 6.17
CA CYS A 71 4.25 3.24 6.50
C CYS A 71 4.39 4.75 6.39
N ASP A 72 5.42 5.29 7.03
CA ASP A 72 5.75 6.72 7.00
C ASP A 72 6.36 7.13 5.65
N HIS A 73 5.49 7.57 4.74
CA HIS A 73 5.90 8.05 3.42
C HIS A 73 6.77 9.32 3.49
N THR A 74 6.67 10.13 4.56
CA THR A 74 7.53 11.32 4.72
C THR A 74 9.00 10.95 4.94
N LYS A 75 9.23 9.73 5.43
CA LYS A 75 10.55 9.12 5.59
C LYS A 75 10.95 8.22 4.42
N GLY A 76 10.20 8.26 3.33
CA GLY A 76 10.45 7.43 2.15
C GLY A 76 10.21 5.95 2.38
N LEU A 77 9.30 5.56 3.29
CA LEU A 77 8.96 4.16 3.51
C LEU A 77 7.78 3.71 2.65
N GLU A 78 7.81 2.45 2.22
CA GLU A 78 6.76 1.77 1.48
C GLU A 78 6.51 0.38 2.08
N CYS A 79 5.24 -0.05 2.11
CA CYS A 79 4.85 -1.34 2.65
C CYS A 79 5.14 -2.44 1.63
N ASN A 80 6.10 -3.31 1.92
CA ASN A 80 6.48 -4.41 1.05
C ASN A 80 5.81 -5.72 1.52
N PHE A 81 4.92 -6.28 0.71
CA PHE A 81 4.18 -7.53 0.97
C PHE A 81 4.95 -8.80 0.54
N GLY A 82 6.22 -8.67 0.16
CA GLY A 82 7.01 -9.77 -0.40
C GLY A 82 6.48 -10.26 -1.75
N ALA A 83 6.61 -11.56 -2.01
CA ALA A 83 6.16 -12.20 -3.26
C ALA A 83 4.65 -12.48 -3.29
N SER A 84 3.91 -12.15 -2.23
CA SER A 84 2.51 -12.49 -2.08
C SER A 84 1.63 -11.26 -2.30
N SER A 85 0.93 -11.20 -3.44
CA SER A 85 -0.06 -10.15 -3.73
C SER A 85 -1.32 -10.25 -2.86
N THR A 86 -1.53 -11.38 -2.19
CA THR A 86 -2.65 -11.65 -1.28
C THR A 86 -2.30 -11.49 0.20
N ALA A 87 -1.05 -11.12 0.53
CA ALA A 87 -0.66 -10.93 1.92
C ALA A 87 -1.39 -9.73 2.52
N LEU A 88 -1.99 -9.94 3.70
CA LEU A 88 -2.69 -8.90 4.45
C LEU A 88 -1.74 -8.00 5.24
N LYS A 89 -0.52 -8.47 5.48
CA LYS A 89 0.55 -7.78 6.18
C LYS A 89 1.82 -7.76 5.34
N GLY A 90 2.55 -6.67 5.42
CA GLY A 90 3.88 -6.49 4.84
C GLY A 90 4.83 -5.88 5.86
N ILE A 91 6.03 -5.53 5.41
CA ILE A 91 7.05 -4.87 6.23
C ILE A 91 7.39 -3.52 5.60
N CYS A 92 7.48 -2.47 6.42
CA CYS A 92 7.91 -1.16 5.97
C CYS A 92 9.38 -1.18 5.57
N ARG A 93 9.65 -0.91 4.29
CA ARG A 93 10.99 -0.83 3.72
C ARG A 93 11.23 0.55 3.12
N GLY A 94 12.48 0.96 3.00
CA GLY A 94 12.84 2.16 2.25
C GLY A 94 12.42 1.97 0.79
N LYS A 95 11.80 3.00 0.22
CA LYS A 95 11.45 3.06 -1.18
C LYS A 95 12.75 3.05 -1.99
N SER A 96 13.12 1.90 -2.53
CA SER A 96 14.15 1.84 -3.55
C SER A 96 13.64 2.66 -4.72
N ALA A 97 14.37 3.72 -5.10
CA ALA A 97 14.07 4.43 -6.32
C ALA A 97 14.12 3.40 -7.46
N GLY A 98 12.97 3.10 -8.06
CA GLY A 98 12.89 2.24 -9.23
C GLY A 98 13.88 2.74 -10.28
N SER A 99 14.75 1.82 -10.71
CA SER A 99 15.70 1.98 -11.81
C SER A 99 16.88 2.96 -11.66
N LEU A 100 17.51 3.02 -10.47
CA LEU A 100 18.95 3.31 -10.40
C LEU A 100 19.77 2.15 -9.83
N ALA A 101 19.38 0.91 -10.16
CA ALA A 101 20.21 -0.27 -9.90
C ALA A 101 21.18 -0.60 -11.06
N LEU A 102 21.13 0.14 -12.18
CA LEU A 102 22.02 -0.09 -13.33
C LEU A 102 23.25 0.83 -13.40
N LEU A 103 23.35 1.80 -12.51
CA LEU A 103 24.53 2.66 -12.32
C LEU A 103 24.59 2.77 -10.79
N ILE A 104 25.46 2.14 -10.02
CA ILE A 104 26.90 2.37 -9.93
C ILE A 104 27.53 1.17 -9.17
N SER A 105 28.19 0.25 -9.88
CA SER A 105 28.85 -0.94 -9.28
C SER A 105 30.06 -0.64 -8.38
N HIS A 106 30.40 0.63 -8.10
CA HIS A 106 31.60 0.98 -7.32
C HIS A 106 31.42 2.03 -6.22
N SER A 107 30.26 2.72 -6.12
CA SER A 107 30.09 3.81 -5.14
C SER A 107 29.20 3.47 -3.92
N CYS A 108 28.61 2.27 -3.87
CA CYS A 108 27.84 1.80 -2.71
C CYS A 108 28.72 1.45 -1.48
N ARG A 109 30.02 1.78 -1.51
CA ARG A 109 30.93 1.63 -0.36
C ARG A 109 31.03 2.89 0.51
N TYR A 110 30.62 4.06 0.01
CA TYR A 110 30.91 5.34 0.70
C TYR A 110 29.71 6.00 1.41
N ILE A 111 28.46 5.69 1.08
CA ILE A 111 27.28 6.27 1.76
C ILE A 111 26.75 5.30 2.83
N ARG A 112 27.68 4.75 3.61
CA ARG A 112 27.44 3.75 4.65
C ARG A 112 26.88 4.38 5.94
N THR A 113 25.86 5.23 5.85
CA THR A 113 25.20 5.77 7.06
C THR A 113 23.68 6.01 6.97
N HIS A 114 23.02 5.95 5.80
CA HIS A 114 21.58 6.31 5.73
C HIS A 114 20.65 5.36 4.96
N PHE A 115 20.85 4.04 5.16
CA PHE A 115 19.92 2.91 4.92
C PHE A 115 20.39 1.92 3.85
N CYS A 116 21.00 0.84 4.34
CA CYS A 116 21.09 -0.45 3.66
C CYS A 116 20.37 -1.44 4.57
N GLY A 117 19.11 -1.78 4.24
CA GLY A 117 18.37 -2.83 4.92
C GLY A 117 18.60 -4.15 4.21
N SER A 118 19.63 -4.89 4.64
CA SER A 118 19.94 -6.25 4.20
C SER A 118 18.95 -7.27 4.78
N GLU A 119 18.46 -8.14 3.89
CA GLU A 119 18.43 -9.60 4.00
C GLU A 119 18.28 -10.22 5.41
N VAL A 120 17.08 -10.75 5.69
CA VAL A 120 16.86 -12.07 6.32
C VAL A 120 15.79 -12.81 5.54
#